data_AF-A0A5B7ZPH6-F1
#
_entry.id   AF-A0A5B7ZPH6-F1
#
_cell.length_a   1.000
_cell.length_b   1.000
_cell.length_c   1.000
_cell.angle_alpha   90.00
_cell.angle_beta   90.00
_cell.angle_gamma   90.00
#
_symmetry.space_group_name_H-M   'P 1'
#
loop_
_entity.id
_entity.type
_entity.pdbx_description
1 polymer ?
#
loop_
_entity_poly.entity_id
_entity_poly.type
_entity_poly.pdbx_seq_one_letter_code
_entity_poly.pdbx_strand_id
1 'polypeptide(L)'
;MKRLAIEFSKAILAIVVLFAIFAGYGFFAERSAKKKAAAICASITPGQNPAPLRDQALADGASDFQTRWGKADGMDTLFITYVGLPPFSRHMCFVRAKDGKVVSAKLAYLD
;
A
#
# COMPACT_ATOMS: atom_id res chain seq x y z
N MET A 1 26.51 28.57 -30.21
CA MET A 1 25.33 28.87 -29.35
C MET A 1 24.10 28.02 -29.67
N LYS A 2 23.63 27.93 -30.93
CA LYS A 2 22.41 27.16 -31.28
C LYS A 2 22.46 25.66 -30.91
N ARG A 3 23.58 24.99 -31.13
CA ARG A 3 23.74 23.55 -30.80
C ARG A 3 23.71 23.26 -29.30
N LEU A 4 24.35 24.13 -28.50
CA LEU A 4 24.28 24.10 -27.04
C LEU A 4 22.85 24.31 -26.54
N ALA A 5 22.12 25.30 -27.10
CA ALA A 5 20.73 25.55 -26.73
C ALA A 5 19.82 24.34 -27.01
N ILE A 6 20.00 23.65 -28.15
CA ILE A 6 19.20 22.45 -28.50
C ILE A 6 19.47 21.30 -27.54
N GLU A 7 20.73 21.04 -27.17
CA GLU A 7 21.06 19.97 -26.22
C GLU A 7 20.56 20.30 -24.80
N PHE A 8 20.64 21.56 -24.36
CA PHE A 8 20.02 22.00 -23.12
C PHE A 8 18.49 21.86 -23.11
N SER A 9 17.82 22.21 -24.22
CA SER A 9 16.36 22.02 -24.34
C SER A 9 15.95 20.55 -24.28
N LYS A 10 16.72 19.64 -24.89
CA LYS A 10 16.49 18.20 -24.79
C LYS A 10 16.64 17.69 -23.36
N ALA A 11 17.68 18.14 -22.64
CA ALA A 11 17.90 17.77 -21.25
C ALA A 11 16.74 18.24 -20.35
N ILE A 12 16.29 19.48 -20.51
CA ILE A 12 15.14 20.03 -19.78
C ILE A 12 13.88 19.22 -20.10
N LEU A 13 13.62 18.93 -21.39
CA LEU A 13 12.47 18.13 -21.80
C LEU A 13 12.51 16.72 -21.19
N ALA A 14 13.67 16.06 -21.19
CA ALA A 14 13.82 14.74 -20.59
C ALA A 14 13.52 14.76 -19.08
N ILE A 15 13.99 15.78 -18.37
CA ILE A 15 13.71 15.97 -16.94
C ILE A 15 12.20 16.16 -16.72
N VAL A 16 11.56 17.04 -17.48
CA VAL A 16 10.10 17.29 -17.39
C VAL A 16 9.30 16.00 -17.64
N VAL A 17 9.69 15.22 -18.66
CA VAL A 17 9.03 13.94 -18.97
C VAL A 17 9.20 12.95 -17.81
N LEU A 18 10.40 12.84 -17.23
CA LEU A 18 10.63 11.97 -16.07
C LEU A 18 9.78 12.39 -14.87
N PHE A 19 9.69 13.69 -14.58
CA PHE A 19 8.82 14.20 -13.52
C PHE A 19 7.33 13.93 -13.78
N ALA A 20 6.87 14.10 -15.03
CA ALA A 20 5.49 13.80 -15.41
C ALA A 20 5.17 12.31 -15.24
N ILE A 21 6.05 11.41 -15.66
CA ILE A 21 5.92 9.97 -15.47
C ILE A 21 5.89 9.62 -13.97
N PHE A 22 6.81 10.19 -13.19
CA PHE A 22 6.88 9.97 -11.75
C PHE A 22 5.61 10.44 -11.03
N ALA A 23 5.12 11.64 -11.35
CA ALA A 23 3.90 12.19 -10.78
C ALA A 23 2.67 11.35 -11.15
N GLY A 24 2.55 10.95 -12.42
CA GLY A 24 1.47 10.08 -12.89
C GLY A 24 1.48 8.72 -12.20
N TYR A 25 2.65 8.10 -12.08
CA TYR A 25 2.83 6.85 -11.34
C TYR A 25 2.46 7.02 -9.86
N GLY A 26 2.92 8.09 -9.20
CA GLY A 26 2.61 8.36 -7.81
C GLY A 26 1.11 8.49 -7.54
N PHE A 27 0.39 9.22 -8.40
CA PHE A 27 -1.07 9.34 -8.28
C PHE A 27 -1.78 8.00 -8.47
N PHE A 28 -1.33 7.19 -9.44
CA PHE A 28 -1.88 5.86 -9.67
C PHE A 28 -1.61 4.92 -8.49
N ALA A 29 -0.37 4.86 -8.01
CA ALA A 29 0.06 4.02 -6.89
C ALA A 29 -0.73 4.36 -5.62
N GLU A 30 -0.90 5.64 -5.32
CA GLU A 30 -1.67 6.12 -4.17
C GLU A 30 -3.13 5.69 -4.22
N ARG A 31 -3.79 5.92 -5.36
CA ARG A 31 -5.20 5.55 -5.55
C ARG A 31 -5.40 4.04 -5.52
N SER A 32 -4.46 3.28 -6.09
CA SER A 32 -4.46 1.83 -6.09
C SER A 32 -4.32 1.28 -4.66
N ALA A 33 -3.32 1.74 -3.91
CA ALA A 33 -3.08 1.32 -2.52
C ALA A 33 -4.30 1.58 -1.62
N LYS A 34 -4.87 2.80 -1.71
CA LYS A 34 -6.10 3.14 -0.98
C LYS A 34 -7.26 2.22 -1.32
N LYS A 35 -7.49 1.96 -2.62
CA LYS A 35 -8.60 1.12 -3.08
C LYS A 35 -8.44 -0.33 -2.61
N LYS A 36 -7.23 -0.89 -2.71
CA LYS A 36 -6.94 -2.26 -2.29
C LYS A 36 -7.06 -2.44 -0.78
N ALA A 37 -6.49 -1.53 0.00
CA ALA A 37 -6.63 -1.52 1.45
C ALA A 37 -8.11 -1.48 1.88
N ALA A 38 -8.91 -0.61 1.26
CA ALA A 38 -10.34 -0.53 1.53
C ALA A 38 -11.10 -1.81 1.13
N ALA A 39 -10.80 -2.36 -0.04
CA ALA A 39 -11.44 -3.57 -0.53
C ALA A 39 -11.16 -4.77 0.38
N ILE A 40 -9.89 -5.01 0.73
CA ILE A 40 -9.56 -6.14 1.59
C ILE A 40 -10.16 -5.96 2.99
N CYS A 41 -10.12 -4.75 3.55
CA CYS A 41 -10.68 -4.52 4.88
C CYS A 41 -12.19 -4.70 4.92
N ALA A 42 -12.90 -4.28 3.87
CA ALA A 42 -14.34 -4.51 3.73
C ALA A 42 -14.69 -5.99 3.54
N SER A 43 -13.79 -6.79 2.97
CA SER A 43 -14.00 -8.24 2.79
C SER A 43 -13.84 -9.05 4.08
N ILE A 44 -13.19 -8.49 5.10
CA ILE A 44 -12.83 -9.19 6.34
C ILE A 44 -13.98 -9.07 7.34
N THR A 45 -14.66 -10.17 7.62
CA THR A 45 -15.79 -10.21 8.57
C THR A 45 -15.40 -10.83 9.91
N PRO A 46 -15.92 -10.33 11.05
CA PRO A 46 -15.76 -11.00 12.34
C PRO A 46 -16.19 -12.48 12.28
N GLY A 47 -15.46 -13.35 12.96
CA GLY A 47 -15.68 -14.80 12.99
C GLY A 47 -14.98 -15.58 11.88
N GLN A 48 -14.48 -14.94 10.83
CA GLN A 48 -13.78 -15.64 9.74
C GLN A 48 -12.42 -16.18 10.20
N ASN A 49 -11.92 -17.19 9.48
CA ASN A 49 -10.58 -17.73 9.68
C ASN A 49 -9.51 -16.68 9.28
N PRO A 50 -8.61 -16.27 10.19
CA PRO A 50 -7.56 -15.31 9.91
C PRO A 50 -6.37 -15.90 9.14
N ALA A 51 -6.16 -17.22 9.15
CA ALA A 51 -4.98 -17.87 8.59
C ALA A 51 -4.67 -17.49 7.12
N PRO A 52 -5.65 -17.48 6.19
CA PRO A 52 -5.35 -17.17 4.78
C PRO A 52 -5.17 -15.67 4.49
N LEU A 53 -5.50 -14.77 5.43
CA LEU A 53 -5.61 -13.33 5.15
C LEU A 53 -4.28 -12.71 4.71
N ARG A 54 -3.17 -13.14 5.30
CA ARG A 54 -1.85 -12.65 4.91
C ARG A 54 -1.53 -13.05 3.47
N ASP A 55 -1.67 -14.32 3.14
CA ASP A 55 -1.29 -14.82 1.82
C ASP A 55 -2.20 -14.25 0.72
N GLN A 56 -3.48 -14.07 1.01
CA GLN A 56 -4.42 -13.37 0.13
C GLN A 56 -4.01 -11.91 -0.09
N ALA A 57 -3.63 -11.19 0.97
CA ALA A 57 -3.18 -9.82 0.84
C ALA A 57 -1.88 -9.70 0.02
N LEU A 58 -0.92 -10.61 0.23
CA LEU A 58 0.32 -10.65 -0.54
C LEU A 58 0.06 -10.94 -2.02
N ALA A 59 -0.86 -11.87 -2.32
CA ALA A 59 -1.29 -12.16 -3.68
C ALA A 59 -1.98 -10.94 -4.34
N ASP A 60 -2.67 -10.11 -3.55
CA ASP A 60 -3.26 -8.85 -4.00
C ASP A 60 -2.24 -7.67 -4.07
N GLY A 61 -0.97 -7.90 -3.74
CA GLY A 61 0.11 -6.93 -3.85
C GLY A 61 0.32 -6.06 -2.61
N ALA A 62 -0.07 -6.54 -1.43
CA ALA A 62 0.38 -5.98 -0.17
C ALA A 62 1.90 -6.16 0.00
N SER A 63 2.53 -5.27 0.78
CA SER A 63 3.96 -5.33 1.07
C SER A 63 4.28 -6.51 1.99
N ASP A 64 5.16 -7.42 1.57
CA ASP A 64 5.61 -8.54 2.42
C ASP A 64 6.43 -8.07 3.64
N PHE A 65 7.17 -6.97 3.49
CA PHE A 65 7.92 -6.39 4.59
C PHE A 65 6.99 -5.83 5.69
N GLN A 66 5.91 -5.16 5.30
CA GLN A 66 5.00 -4.48 6.22
C GLN A 66 3.72 -5.26 6.54
N THR A 67 3.50 -6.42 5.89
CA THR A 67 2.32 -7.27 6.11
C THR A 67 2.67 -8.49 6.94
N ARG A 68 2.59 -8.34 8.27
CA ARG A 68 3.06 -9.35 9.24
C ARG A 68 2.09 -9.52 10.40
N TRP A 69 2.02 -10.77 10.86
CA TRP A 69 1.38 -11.11 12.13
C TRP A 69 2.27 -10.66 13.29
N GLY A 70 1.65 -10.13 14.31
CA GLY A 70 2.22 -9.81 15.60
C GLY A 70 1.24 -10.15 16.71
N LYS A 71 1.61 -9.79 17.94
CA LYS A 71 0.72 -9.89 19.09
C LYS A 71 0.68 -8.54 19.80
N ALA A 72 -0.53 -8.06 20.08
CA ALA A 72 -0.76 -6.85 20.88
C ALA A 72 -1.99 -7.06 21.76
N ASP A 73 -1.93 -6.64 23.02
CA ASP A 73 -3.03 -6.75 23.98
C ASP A 73 -3.59 -8.18 24.13
N GLY A 74 -2.72 -9.19 24.02
CA GLY A 74 -3.11 -10.62 24.10
C GLY A 74 -3.89 -11.14 22.89
N MET A 75 -3.96 -10.39 21.79
CA MET A 75 -4.60 -10.79 20.53
C MET A 75 -3.58 -10.91 19.40
N ASP A 76 -3.85 -11.77 18.43
CA ASP A 76 -3.10 -11.82 17.19
C ASP A 76 -3.50 -10.61 16.34
N THR A 77 -2.50 -9.88 15.86
CA THR A 77 -2.70 -8.68 15.05
C THR A 77 -2.03 -8.82 13.70
N LEU A 78 -2.73 -8.47 12.63
CA LEU A 78 -2.17 -8.41 11.29
C LEU A 78 -2.36 -7.00 10.75
N PHE A 79 -1.27 -6.37 10.38
CA PHE A 79 -1.30 -5.17 9.56
C PHE A 79 -1.21 -5.60 8.11
N ILE A 80 -2.26 -5.43 7.33
CA ILE A 80 -2.22 -5.64 5.88
C ILE A 80 -1.89 -4.31 5.24
N THR A 81 -0.73 -4.18 4.61
CA THR A 81 -0.21 -2.87 4.19
C THR A 81 -0.01 -2.79 2.68
N TYR A 82 -0.68 -1.83 2.04
CA TYR A 82 -0.45 -1.44 0.65
C TYR A 82 0.32 -0.12 0.61
N VAL A 83 1.42 -0.12 -0.12
CA VAL A 83 2.31 1.05 -0.23
C VAL A 83 1.89 1.86 -1.45
N GLY A 84 1.61 3.15 -1.23
CA GLY A 84 1.32 4.10 -2.30
C GLY A 84 2.62 4.61 -2.93
N LEU A 85 2.80 5.93 -2.98
CA LEU A 85 4.09 6.52 -3.34
C LEU A 85 5.03 6.51 -2.11
N PRO A 86 6.08 5.66 -2.09
CA PRO A 86 7.04 5.67 -0.99
C PRO A 86 7.82 6.99 -1.00
N PRO A 87 8.29 7.49 0.17
CA PRO A 87 8.11 6.97 1.53
C PRO A 87 6.83 7.42 2.25
N PHE A 88 5.94 8.16 1.58
CA PHE A 88 4.96 9.05 2.25
C PHE A 88 3.57 8.47 2.50
N SER A 89 3.26 7.25 2.05
CA SER A 89 1.88 6.75 2.09
C SER A 89 1.80 5.25 2.31
N ARG A 90 1.11 4.87 3.39
CA ARG A 90 0.77 3.49 3.71
C ARG A 90 -0.71 3.40 4.02
N HIS A 91 -1.41 2.61 3.21
CA HIS A 91 -2.82 2.29 3.41
C HIS A 91 -2.92 0.90 4.00
N MET A 92 -3.55 0.80 5.17
CA MET A 92 -3.52 -0.45 5.92
C MET A 92 -4.91 -0.91 6.32
N CYS A 93 -5.07 -2.23 6.42
CA CYS A 93 -6.14 -2.83 7.20
C CYS A 93 -5.54 -3.47 8.45
N PHE A 94 -5.97 -2.99 9.61
CA PHE A 94 -5.61 -3.53 10.90
C PHE A 94 -6.62 -4.60 11.31
N VAL A 95 -6.17 -5.86 11.31
CA VAL A 95 -6.96 -7.02 11.67
C VAL A 95 -6.57 -7.47 13.07
N ARG A 96 -7.57 -7.73 13.91
CA ARG A 96 -7.39 -8.39 15.20
C ARG A 96 -8.07 -9.74 15.16
N ALA A 97 -7.37 -10.76 15.63
CA ALA A 97 -7.86 -12.11 15.77
C ALA A 97 -7.60 -12.64 17.17
N LYS A 98 -8.48 -13.52 17.62
CA LYS A 98 -8.37 -14.23 18.90
C LYS A 98 -8.92 -15.64 18.70
N ASP A 99 -8.22 -16.63 19.26
CA ASP A 99 -8.64 -18.03 19.22
C ASP A 99 -8.95 -18.53 17.79
N GLY A 100 -8.12 -18.12 16.81
CA GLY A 100 -8.27 -18.52 15.41
C GLY A 100 -9.47 -17.89 14.69
N LYS A 101 -10.03 -16.80 15.22
CA LYS A 101 -11.14 -16.06 14.59
C LYS A 101 -10.86 -14.57 14.55
N VAL A 102 -11.23 -13.93 13.45
CA VAL A 102 -11.20 -12.46 13.37
C VAL A 102 -12.20 -11.87 14.37
N VAL A 103 -11.73 -10.92 15.16
CA VAL A 103 -12.54 -10.11 16.08
C VAL A 103 -12.92 -8.78 15.42
N SER A 104 -11.99 -8.17 14.69
CA SER A 104 -12.25 -6.89 14.01
C SER A 104 -11.28 -6.63 12.87
N ALA A 105 -11.70 -5.79 11.93
CA ALA A 105 -10.91 -5.26 10.84
C ALA A 105 -11.18 -3.76 10.75
N LYS A 106 -10.14 -2.93 10.74
CA LYS A 106 -10.29 -1.47 10.63
C LYS A 106 -9.30 -0.91 9.65
N LEU A 107 -9.78 -0.02 8.79
CA LEU A 107 -8.90 0.79 7.95
C LEU A 107 -8.05 1.70 8.84
N ALA A 108 -6.76 1.74 8.55
CA ALA A 108 -5.79 2.63 9.16
C ALA A 108 -4.97 3.29 8.05
N TYR A 109 -4.60 4.53 8.27
CA TYR A 109 -3.77 5.31 7.36
C TYR A 109 -2.53 5.79 8.12
N LEU A 110 -1.35 5.59 7.52
CA LEU A 110 -0.08 6.10 8.04
C LEU A 110 0.62 6.86 6.91
N ASP A 111 0.59 8.18 7.04
CA ASP A 111 1.41 9.18 6.35
C ASP A 111 2.87 9.17 6.84
#